data_AF-A0A9P4TQX3-F1
#
_entry.id   AF-A0A9P4TQX3-F1
#
_cell.length_a   1.000
_cell.length_b   1.000
_cell.length_c   1.000
_cell.angle_alpha   90.00
_cell.angle_beta   90.00
_cell.angle_gamma   90.00
#
_symmetry.space_group_name_H-M   'P 1'
#
loop_
_entity.id
_entity.type
_entity.pdbx_description
1 polymer ?
#
loop_
_entity_poly.entity_id
_entity_poly.type
_entity_poly.pdbx_seq_one_letter_code
_entity_poly.pdbx_strand_id
1 'polypeptide(L)'
;MSSAYRGPRHLLASKYAAPSSKTLLSVPPFDETADNVVIAKDQSAAIKAERPDNGGIQLAKVQSEILEAGIKQQSSQFERAVNHAVTNTRVLLTMIRGSINKESRTAKADLMAVSKLWNELEQLFEAAKRAQISLPISLEKQKENRHLYHGSMVSGIIKDTQEEADQQHRKISMQRSAIVEQQELKERASRMVLELGLLRTELTKSAQDVANYRTQAMEALKVVGALKGEIHILTATKANLESENKSLVEALNDLQEKVKHAEQKITDHYEKEIRRIAEQFRKASQKHSSLESSNKSLRLSDDTLKKDYDRLKAEIKIQQAKYANQTKEYGILYRNNIELNSKIGTLEEELKINQQHANDLKERLVSFNGVMTANEQLTMSKAELEQELQGLMGKLAEISHFTTEVSQMSGSGGKEIEADKGEKTKLKMEFEKWTELNEITKQTADKVQSVARKLRGAQREIEGLETNNDELLGQLAESKKAVQCLDILKSENAKLRSAVEQLQHKAPDAQIHQSALEAVRREKYEVEHKYRKLHAEIEEWEDFATQTYDEYLKLLLIAKQSDTWYSAYLEMAQKNQELKDKLQDGETETNGSGRAVGDSDVVYWKEKYEALVDQF
;
A
#
# COMPACT_ATOMS: atom_id res chain seq x y z
N MET A 1 0.97 -12.98 18.08
CA MET A 1 0.84 -13.96 19.18
C MET A 1 -0.18 -13.44 20.19
N SER A 2 -1.32 -14.12 20.37
CA SER A 2 -2.42 -13.68 21.24
C SER A 2 -2.36 -14.32 22.63
N SER A 3 -2.27 -13.52 23.69
CA SER A 3 -2.39 -14.01 25.07
C SER A 3 -3.87 -14.06 25.50
N ALA A 4 -4.40 -15.25 25.76
CA ALA A 4 -5.79 -15.44 26.15
C ALA A 4 -6.00 -15.15 27.66
N TYR A 5 -6.84 -14.17 27.97
CA TYR A 5 -7.17 -13.78 29.34
C TYR A 5 -7.92 -14.90 30.09
N ARG A 6 -7.26 -15.54 31.07
CA ARG A 6 -7.91 -16.48 32.01
C ARG A 6 -8.36 -15.74 33.27
N GLY A 7 -9.68 -15.62 33.44
CA GLY A 7 -10.28 -15.12 34.68
C GLY A 7 -10.10 -16.06 35.91
N PRO A 8 -10.35 -15.58 37.14
CA PRO A 8 -9.96 -16.29 38.37
C PRO A 8 -10.79 -17.56 38.66
N ARG A 9 -10.19 -18.75 38.46
CA ARG A 9 -10.80 -20.06 38.76
C ARG A 9 -10.56 -20.56 40.21
N HIS A 10 -10.81 -19.76 41.26
CA HIS A 10 -10.68 -20.24 42.65
C HIS A 10 -11.70 -19.64 43.64
N LEU A 11 -12.94 -20.12 43.63
CA LEU A 11 -13.93 -19.94 44.72
C LEU A 11 -14.77 -21.22 45.01
N LEU A 12 -14.16 -22.41 44.90
CA LEU A 12 -14.79 -23.70 45.22
C LEU A 12 -14.23 -24.38 46.50
N ALA A 13 -13.57 -23.60 47.36
CA ALA A 13 -12.97 -24.09 48.61
C ALA A 13 -13.28 -23.18 49.81
N SER A 14 -14.53 -22.72 49.95
CA SER A 14 -15.01 -22.01 51.14
C SER A 14 -15.83 -22.95 52.02
N LYS A 15 -15.43 -23.08 53.30
CA LYS A 15 -16.00 -24.06 54.25
C LYS A 15 -17.33 -23.64 54.89
N TYR A 16 -17.99 -22.64 54.32
CA TYR A 16 -19.18 -21.95 54.88
C TYR A 16 -20.34 -21.81 53.89
N ALA A 17 -20.34 -22.57 52.78
CA ALA A 17 -21.47 -22.60 51.85
C ALA A 17 -22.64 -23.42 52.45
N ALA A 18 -23.67 -22.74 52.96
CA ALA A 18 -24.93 -23.36 53.33
C ALA A 18 -25.74 -23.76 52.08
N PRO A 19 -26.44 -24.91 52.07
CA PRO A 19 -27.25 -25.33 50.93
C PRO A 19 -28.54 -24.51 50.85
N SER A 20 -28.81 -23.90 49.70
CA SER A 20 -30.11 -23.29 49.42
C SER A 20 -31.06 -24.31 48.78
N SER A 21 -32.28 -24.40 49.30
CA SER A 21 -33.39 -25.12 48.67
C SER A 21 -34.64 -24.22 48.64
N LYS A 22 -35.37 -24.30 47.54
CA LYS A 22 -36.38 -23.30 47.13
C LYS A 22 -37.75 -23.62 47.70
N THR A 23 -38.57 -22.60 47.97
CA THR A 23 -40.02 -22.64 47.64
C THR A 23 -40.55 -21.22 47.42
N LEU A 24 -41.67 -21.07 46.69
CA LEU A 24 -42.38 -19.82 46.44
C LEU A 24 -43.63 -19.68 47.33
N LEU A 25 -44.13 -18.44 47.46
CA LEU A 25 -45.54 -17.97 47.49
C LEU A 25 -45.52 -16.56 48.13
N SER A 26 -45.89 -15.49 47.44
CA SER A 26 -47.24 -15.04 47.02
C SER A 26 -48.07 -14.38 48.13
N VAL A 27 -48.25 -13.07 47.97
CA VAL A 27 -49.20 -12.14 48.63
C VAL A 27 -50.62 -12.46 48.05
N PRO A 28 -51.79 -12.25 48.70
CA PRO A 28 -52.21 -10.96 49.29
C PRO A 28 -53.06 -11.07 50.60
N PRO A 29 -54.02 -10.19 50.95
CA PRO A 29 -53.98 -9.44 52.21
C PRO A 29 -55.12 -9.79 53.20
N PHE A 30 -55.11 -9.21 54.40
CA PHE A 30 -56.34 -9.04 55.19
C PHE A 30 -56.28 -7.81 56.12
N ASP A 31 -57.46 -7.37 56.55
CA ASP A 31 -57.73 -6.18 57.37
C ASP A 31 -58.32 -6.57 58.75
N GLU A 32 -58.64 -5.57 59.59
CA GLU A 32 -59.41 -5.59 60.85
C GLU A 32 -59.77 -6.93 61.52
N THR A 33 -59.36 -7.13 62.79
CA THR A 33 -60.27 -7.06 63.97
C THR A 33 -59.54 -7.37 65.30
N ALA A 34 -60.20 -7.11 66.43
CA ALA A 34 -59.65 -7.20 67.78
C ALA A 34 -59.66 -8.63 68.38
N ASP A 35 -58.90 -8.86 69.45
CA ASP A 35 -59.51 -8.97 70.79
C ASP A 35 -58.53 -8.68 71.95
N ASN A 36 -59.07 -8.64 73.16
CA ASN A 36 -58.47 -8.20 74.41
C ASN A 36 -57.58 -9.26 75.09
N VAL A 37 -56.41 -8.85 75.59
CA VAL A 37 -55.88 -9.37 76.87
C VAL A 37 -55.33 -8.21 77.71
N VAL A 38 -56.13 -7.76 78.69
CA VAL A 38 -55.65 -6.94 79.80
C VAL A 38 -55.16 -7.87 80.91
N ILE A 39 -53.93 -7.69 81.38
CA ILE A 39 -53.49 -8.20 82.69
C ILE A 39 -52.94 -7.02 83.50
N ALA A 40 -53.71 -6.60 84.50
CA ALA A 40 -53.33 -5.53 85.40
C ALA A 40 -52.19 -5.97 86.33
N LYS A 41 -51.20 -5.10 86.55
CA LYS A 41 -50.07 -5.31 87.48
C LYS A 41 -50.15 -4.37 88.69
N ASP A 42 -51.36 -4.15 89.20
CA ASP A 42 -51.58 -3.31 90.38
C ASP A 42 -52.84 -3.75 91.17
N GLN A 43 -52.65 -4.65 92.14
CA GLN A 43 -53.62 -4.97 93.19
C GLN A 43 -52.98 -5.90 94.25
N SER A 44 -52.33 -5.31 95.25
CA SER A 44 -51.95 -6.00 96.51
C SER A 44 -52.60 -5.29 97.71
N ALA A 45 -53.91 -5.10 97.63
CA ALA A 45 -54.72 -4.43 98.64
C ALA A 45 -55.82 -5.36 99.14
N ALA A 46 -55.83 -5.59 100.46
CA ALA A 46 -56.85 -6.30 101.25
C ALA A 46 -57.26 -7.73 100.82
N ILE A 47 -57.13 -8.67 101.76
CA ILE A 47 -58.28 -9.34 102.39
C ILE A 47 -57.80 -9.77 103.79
N LYS A 48 -58.12 -8.96 104.81
CA LYS A 48 -58.29 -9.46 106.18
C LYS A 48 -59.76 -9.77 106.34
N ALA A 49 -60.18 -10.91 105.81
CA ALA A 49 -61.47 -11.47 106.20
C ALA A 49 -61.35 -11.93 107.65
N GLU A 50 -62.17 -11.39 108.54
CA GLU A 50 -62.36 -11.96 109.87
C GLU A 50 -62.88 -13.39 109.68
N ARG A 51 -62.06 -14.37 110.03
CA ARG A 51 -62.42 -15.77 109.83
C ARG A 51 -63.58 -16.14 110.75
N PRO A 52 -64.56 -16.95 110.30
CA PRO A 52 -65.58 -17.49 111.17
C PRO A 52 -64.90 -18.28 112.30
N ASP A 53 -65.26 -17.94 113.53
CA ASP A 53 -64.69 -18.51 114.74
C ASP A 53 -64.82 -20.03 114.74
N ASN A 54 -63.74 -20.74 115.09
CA ASN A 54 -63.55 -22.13 114.70
C ASN A 54 -64.59 -23.03 115.40
N GLY A 55 -65.58 -23.54 114.66
CA GLY A 55 -66.82 -24.05 115.24
C GLY A 55 -66.66 -25.19 116.26
N GLY A 56 -65.59 -25.97 116.16
CA GLY A 56 -65.23 -26.99 117.17
C GLY A 56 -64.81 -26.39 118.52
N ILE A 57 -64.16 -25.22 118.53
CA ILE A 57 -63.81 -24.47 119.74
C ILE A 57 -65.07 -23.90 120.40
N GLN A 58 -66.00 -23.33 119.62
CA GLN A 58 -67.28 -22.85 120.17
C GLN A 58 -68.14 -24.00 120.73
N LEU A 59 -68.23 -25.12 120.00
CA LEU A 59 -68.95 -26.31 120.46
C LEU A 59 -68.34 -26.88 121.75
N ALA A 60 -67.01 -26.98 121.83
CA ALA A 60 -66.28 -27.40 123.02
C ALA A 60 -66.59 -26.49 124.23
N LYS A 61 -66.57 -25.17 124.02
CA LYS A 61 -66.90 -24.20 125.07
C LYS A 61 -68.32 -24.39 125.61
N VAL A 62 -69.33 -24.47 124.74
CA VAL A 62 -70.74 -24.71 125.12
C VAL A 62 -70.89 -26.06 125.85
N GLN A 63 -70.23 -27.12 125.37
CA GLN A 63 -70.24 -28.42 126.07
C GLN A 63 -69.58 -28.35 127.46
N SER A 64 -68.61 -27.46 127.68
CA SER A 64 -67.93 -27.30 128.97
C SER A 64 -68.83 -26.60 129.98
N GLU A 65 -69.54 -25.57 129.55
CA GLU A 65 -70.51 -24.82 130.38
C GLU A 65 -71.67 -25.74 130.82
N ILE A 66 -72.16 -26.62 129.92
CA ILE A 66 -73.17 -27.64 130.23
C ILE A 66 -72.63 -28.69 131.24
N LEU A 67 -71.38 -29.13 131.11
CA LEU A 67 -70.75 -30.06 132.04
C LEU A 67 -70.60 -29.47 133.45
N GLU A 68 -70.16 -28.22 133.55
CA GLU A 68 -69.97 -27.53 134.83
C GLU A 68 -71.30 -27.37 135.59
N ALA A 69 -72.37 -27.01 134.88
CA ALA A 69 -73.72 -26.92 135.44
C ALA A 69 -74.21 -28.27 135.99
N GLY A 70 -74.00 -29.36 135.25
CA GLY A 70 -74.39 -30.71 135.68
C GLY A 70 -73.65 -31.18 136.93
N ILE A 71 -72.33 -30.94 137.01
CA ILE A 71 -71.50 -31.29 138.17
C ILE A 71 -71.95 -30.49 139.42
N LYS A 72 -72.16 -29.17 139.28
CA LYS A 72 -72.67 -28.32 140.37
C LYS A 72 -74.04 -28.78 140.89
N GLN A 73 -74.96 -29.15 139.99
CA GLN A 73 -76.27 -29.64 140.39
C GLN A 73 -76.17 -30.92 141.23
N GLN A 74 -75.38 -31.91 140.79
CA GLN A 74 -75.22 -33.19 141.48
C GLN A 74 -74.51 -33.05 142.83
N SER A 75 -73.47 -32.23 142.93
CA SER A 75 -72.81 -31.92 144.21
C SER A 75 -73.82 -31.37 145.23
N SER A 76 -74.66 -30.41 144.82
CA SER A 76 -75.66 -29.80 145.70
C SER A 76 -76.78 -30.76 146.16
N GLN A 77 -77.00 -31.88 145.46
CA GLN A 77 -77.94 -32.92 145.87
C GLN A 77 -77.30 -33.86 146.89
N PHE A 78 -76.05 -34.28 146.65
CA PHE A 78 -75.29 -35.12 147.57
C PHE A 78 -75.05 -34.42 148.91
N GLU A 79 -74.61 -33.17 148.92
CA GLU A 79 -74.42 -32.37 150.14
C GLU A 79 -75.72 -32.23 150.95
N ARG A 80 -76.87 -32.06 150.29
CA ARG A 80 -78.16 -31.99 150.97
C ARG A 80 -78.55 -33.32 151.62
N ALA A 81 -78.41 -34.43 150.91
CA ALA A 81 -78.69 -35.77 151.46
C ALA A 81 -77.80 -36.08 152.68
N VAL A 82 -76.49 -35.83 152.56
CA VAL A 82 -75.52 -36.04 153.65
C VAL A 82 -75.84 -35.17 154.87
N ASN A 83 -76.06 -33.87 154.69
CA ASN A 83 -76.36 -32.96 155.81
C ASN A 83 -77.68 -33.28 156.52
N HIS A 84 -78.70 -33.79 155.80
CA HIS A 84 -79.99 -34.15 156.40
C HIS A 84 -79.84 -35.39 157.31
N ALA A 85 -79.21 -36.46 156.80
CA ALA A 85 -78.97 -37.68 157.58
C ALA A 85 -78.05 -37.44 158.78
N VAL A 86 -76.97 -36.67 158.62
CA VAL A 86 -76.03 -36.32 159.71
C VAL A 86 -76.76 -35.55 160.81
N THR A 87 -77.62 -34.59 160.46
CA THR A 87 -78.40 -33.81 161.44
C THR A 87 -79.38 -34.69 162.21
N ASN A 88 -80.17 -35.53 161.52
CA ASN A 88 -81.16 -36.40 162.17
C ASN A 88 -80.49 -37.47 163.04
N THR A 89 -79.38 -38.07 162.59
CA THR A 89 -78.60 -39.03 163.40
C THR A 89 -78.09 -38.39 164.69
N ARG A 90 -77.75 -37.09 164.67
CA ARG A 90 -77.37 -36.31 165.86
C ARG A 90 -78.54 -36.13 166.84
N VAL A 91 -79.73 -35.80 166.33
CA VAL A 91 -80.97 -35.71 167.13
C VAL A 91 -81.30 -37.06 167.78
N LEU A 92 -81.19 -38.15 167.03
CA LEU A 92 -81.53 -39.49 167.50
C LEU A 92 -80.51 -40.08 168.47
N LEU A 93 -79.20 -39.82 168.31
CA LEU A 93 -78.22 -40.10 169.36
C LEU A 93 -78.52 -39.33 170.66
N THR A 94 -79.05 -38.11 170.55
CA THR A 94 -79.48 -37.31 171.71
C THR A 94 -80.75 -37.89 172.34
N MET A 95 -81.70 -38.37 171.55
CA MET A 95 -82.92 -39.03 172.04
C MET A 95 -82.63 -40.38 172.69
N ILE A 96 -81.83 -41.27 172.09
CA ILE A 96 -81.42 -42.55 172.68
C ILE A 96 -80.72 -42.33 174.03
N ARG A 97 -79.83 -41.33 174.10
CA ARG A 97 -79.16 -40.91 175.34
C ARG A 97 -80.12 -40.33 176.38
N GLY A 98 -81.27 -39.79 175.96
CA GLY A 98 -82.38 -39.39 176.82
C GLY A 98 -83.21 -40.58 177.32
N SER A 99 -83.61 -41.49 176.42
CA SER A 99 -84.44 -42.66 176.72
C SER A 99 -83.80 -43.61 177.74
N ILE A 100 -82.47 -43.76 177.70
CA ILE A 100 -81.72 -44.56 178.69
C ILE A 100 -81.80 -43.98 180.12
N ASN A 101 -82.09 -42.68 180.28
CA ASN A 101 -82.04 -41.98 181.58
C ASN A 101 -83.39 -41.84 182.29
N LYS A 102 -84.52 -42.27 181.71
CA LYS A 102 -85.83 -42.29 182.39
C LYS A 102 -86.69 -43.49 181.98
N GLU A 103 -86.99 -44.34 182.96
CA GLU A 103 -88.05 -45.35 182.89
C GLU A 103 -89.44 -44.68 182.63
N SER A 104 -90.52 -45.36 182.23
CA SER A 104 -90.87 -46.78 182.41
C SER A 104 -91.96 -47.21 181.41
N ARG A 105 -92.11 -48.52 181.15
CA ARG A 105 -93.31 -49.14 180.53
C ARG A 105 -93.79 -48.63 179.14
N THR A 106 -92.93 -48.11 178.24
CA THR A 106 -93.37 -47.64 176.90
C THR A 106 -92.52 -48.09 175.70
N ALA A 107 -92.21 -49.39 175.57
CA ALA A 107 -91.38 -49.98 174.50
C ALA A 107 -91.92 -49.90 173.04
N LYS A 108 -92.88 -49.02 172.74
CA LYS A 108 -93.50 -48.86 171.40
C LYS A 108 -93.13 -47.55 170.69
N ALA A 109 -92.59 -46.56 171.40
CA ALA A 109 -92.16 -45.30 170.80
C ALA A 109 -90.81 -45.43 170.07
N ASP A 110 -89.82 -46.03 170.73
CA ASP A 110 -88.44 -46.09 170.22
C ASP A 110 -88.31 -46.92 168.93
N LEU A 111 -89.16 -47.94 168.75
CA LEU A 111 -89.15 -48.79 167.55
C LEU A 111 -89.50 -47.99 166.26
N MET A 112 -90.43 -47.05 166.34
CA MET A 112 -90.77 -46.14 165.23
C MET A 112 -89.60 -45.23 164.85
N ALA A 113 -88.85 -44.76 165.84
CA ALA A 113 -87.69 -43.90 165.63
C ALA A 113 -86.56 -44.62 164.89
N VAL A 114 -86.29 -45.89 165.24
CA VAL A 114 -85.30 -46.74 164.55
C VAL A 114 -85.72 -47.08 163.11
N SER A 115 -87.01 -47.36 162.87
CA SER A 115 -87.51 -47.60 161.50
C SER A 115 -87.37 -46.37 160.58
N LYS A 116 -87.54 -45.15 161.11
CA LYS A 116 -87.33 -43.92 160.34
C LYS A 116 -85.86 -43.68 160.01
N LEU A 117 -84.95 -43.96 160.96
CA LEU A 117 -83.50 -43.92 160.74
C LEU A 117 -83.06 -44.80 159.56
N TRP A 118 -83.57 -46.03 159.47
CA TRP A 118 -83.17 -46.96 158.41
C TRP A 118 -83.51 -46.41 157.01
N ASN A 119 -84.74 -45.92 156.82
CA ASN A 119 -85.18 -45.35 155.55
C ASN A 119 -84.39 -44.09 155.15
N GLU A 120 -83.93 -43.29 156.11
CA GLU A 120 -83.11 -42.09 155.84
C GLU A 120 -81.63 -42.45 155.54
N LEU A 121 -81.12 -43.53 156.13
CA LEU A 121 -79.80 -44.09 155.79
C LEU A 121 -79.78 -44.66 154.36
N GLU A 122 -80.83 -45.36 153.97
CA GLU A 122 -80.99 -45.95 152.64
C GLU A 122 -81.05 -44.86 151.54
N GLN A 123 -81.69 -43.72 151.82
CA GLN A 123 -81.68 -42.55 150.92
C GLN A 123 -80.28 -41.97 150.72
N LEU A 124 -79.43 -41.96 151.76
CA LEU A 124 -78.03 -41.53 151.64
C LEU A 124 -77.21 -42.52 150.80
N PHE A 125 -77.45 -43.83 150.96
CA PHE A 125 -76.83 -44.87 150.13
C PHE A 125 -77.18 -44.72 148.65
N GLU A 126 -78.45 -44.49 148.31
CA GLU A 126 -78.86 -44.20 146.92
C GLU A 126 -78.28 -42.88 146.39
N ALA A 127 -78.17 -41.83 147.22
CA ALA A 127 -77.51 -40.59 146.82
C ALA A 127 -76.01 -40.81 146.50
N ALA A 128 -75.29 -41.57 147.32
CA ALA A 128 -73.89 -41.93 147.08
C ALA A 128 -73.72 -42.79 145.82
N LYS A 129 -74.58 -43.79 145.63
CA LYS A 129 -74.59 -44.69 144.46
C LYS A 129 -74.88 -43.95 143.15
N ARG A 130 -75.74 -42.93 143.16
CA ARG A 130 -75.95 -42.04 142.00
C ARG A 130 -74.72 -41.22 141.66
N ALA A 131 -74.05 -40.64 142.66
CA ALA A 131 -72.79 -39.92 142.46
C ALA A 131 -71.66 -40.82 141.93
N GLN A 132 -71.59 -42.07 142.41
CA GLN A 132 -70.64 -43.08 141.94
C GLN A 132 -70.83 -43.42 140.45
N ILE A 133 -72.07 -43.45 139.96
CA ILE A 133 -72.39 -43.71 138.55
C ILE A 133 -72.17 -42.47 137.67
N SER A 134 -72.44 -41.26 138.18
CA SER A 134 -72.39 -40.05 137.36
C SER A 134 -70.98 -39.48 137.17
N LEU A 135 -70.08 -39.62 138.16
CA LEU A 135 -68.75 -39.03 138.11
C LEU A 135 -67.91 -39.51 136.90
N PRO A 136 -67.83 -40.83 136.57
CA PRO A 136 -67.08 -41.29 135.40
C PRO A 136 -67.62 -40.72 134.07
N ILE A 137 -68.95 -40.65 133.94
CA ILE A 137 -69.63 -40.12 132.75
C ILE A 137 -69.30 -38.63 132.54
N SER A 138 -69.16 -37.86 133.62
CA SER A 138 -68.76 -36.45 133.54
C SER A 138 -67.29 -36.27 133.09
N LEU A 139 -66.40 -37.17 133.52
CA LEU A 139 -64.98 -37.14 133.16
C LEU A 139 -64.74 -37.54 131.70
N GLU A 140 -65.43 -38.57 131.20
CA GLU A 140 -65.29 -39.01 129.80
C GLU A 140 -65.73 -37.90 128.84
N LYS A 141 -66.86 -37.23 129.13
CA LYS A 141 -67.32 -36.05 128.36
C LYS A 141 -66.34 -34.86 128.43
N GLN A 142 -65.67 -34.64 129.57
CA GLN A 142 -64.63 -33.61 129.69
C GLN A 142 -63.36 -33.95 128.88
N LYS A 143 -63.14 -35.23 128.58
CA LYS A 143 -62.06 -35.71 127.71
C LYS A 143 -62.45 -35.59 126.23
N GLU A 144 -63.65 -36.01 125.83
CA GLU A 144 -64.21 -35.78 124.48
C GLU A 144 -64.17 -34.30 124.09
N ASN A 145 -64.64 -33.43 124.98
CA ASN A 145 -64.64 -31.98 124.80
C ASN A 145 -63.21 -31.42 124.56
N ARG A 146 -62.23 -31.84 125.37
CA ARG A 146 -60.82 -31.47 125.15
C ARG A 146 -60.27 -31.99 123.82
N HIS A 147 -60.65 -33.19 123.38
CA HIS A 147 -60.29 -33.69 122.06
C HIS A 147 -60.91 -32.85 120.92
N LEU A 148 -62.16 -32.39 121.04
CA LEU A 148 -62.79 -31.47 120.09
C LEU A 148 -62.05 -30.13 120.01
N TYR A 149 -61.74 -29.52 121.16
CA TYR A 149 -60.99 -28.26 121.21
C TYR A 149 -59.60 -28.40 120.57
N HIS A 150 -58.80 -29.39 121.00
CA HIS A 150 -57.44 -29.58 120.48
C HIS A 150 -57.43 -30.01 119.02
N GLY A 151 -58.35 -30.87 118.59
CA GLY A 151 -58.50 -31.28 117.19
C GLY A 151 -58.85 -30.09 116.28
N SER A 152 -59.85 -29.28 116.68
CA SER A 152 -60.24 -28.07 115.96
C SER A 152 -59.10 -27.03 115.89
N MET A 153 -58.36 -26.84 116.98
CA MET A 153 -57.19 -25.94 117.02
C MET A 153 -56.05 -26.42 116.12
N VAL A 154 -55.70 -27.71 116.16
CA VAL A 154 -54.64 -28.30 115.32
C VAL A 154 -55.05 -28.29 113.84
N SER A 155 -56.30 -28.59 113.50
CA SER A 155 -56.80 -28.47 112.12
C SER A 155 -56.75 -27.03 111.60
N GLY A 156 -56.98 -26.04 112.47
CA GLY A 156 -56.75 -24.62 112.15
C GLY A 156 -55.28 -24.34 111.83
N ILE A 157 -54.36 -24.74 112.73
CA ILE A 157 -52.92 -24.53 112.53
C ILE A 157 -52.41 -25.20 111.25
N ILE A 158 -52.87 -26.42 110.93
CA ILE A 158 -52.51 -27.13 109.69
C ILE A 158 -53.03 -26.38 108.45
N LYS A 159 -54.25 -25.85 108.49
CA LYS A 159 -54.79 -25.05 107.39
C LYS A 159 -53.99 -23.77 107.18
N ASP A 160 -53.50 -23.16 108.27
CA ASP A 160 -52.77 -21.89 108.24
C ASP A 160 -51.36 -22.06 107.70
N THR A 161 -50.65 -23.12 108.10
CA THR A 161 -49.34 -23.45 107.53
C THR A 161 -49.44 -23.90 106.07
N GLN A 162 -50.54 -24.52 105.65
CA GLN A 162 -50.80 -24.80 104.23
C GLN A 162 -51.11 -23.52 103.43
N GLU A 163 -51.98 -22.64 103.94
CA GLU A 163 -52.28 -21.34 103.31
C GLU A 163 -51.03 -20.45 103.21
N GLU A 164 -50.11 -20.52 104.18
CA GLU A 164 -48.80 -19.86 104.09
C GLU A 164 -47.89 -20.55 103.06
N ALA A 165 -47.77 -21.88 103.06
CA ALA A 165 -46.96 -22.62 102.09
C ALA A 165 -47.40 -22.31 100.64
N ASP A 166 -48.71 -22.28 100.38
CA ASP A 166 -49.28 -21.94 99.07
C ASP A 166 -49.01 -20.48 98.69
N GLN A 167 -48.89 -19.56 99.66
CA GLN A 167 -48.46 -18.17 99.41
C GLN A 167 -46.96 -18.11 99.09
N GLN A 168 -46.11 -18.84 99.80
CA GLN A 168 -44.66 -18.89 99.51
C GLN A 168 -44.40 -19.56 98.15
N HIS A 169 -45.12 -20.63 97.79
CA HIS A 169 -45.03 -21.25 96.47
C HIS A 169 -45.43 -20.29 95.34
N ARG A 170 -46.53 -19.54 95.50
CA ARG A 170 -46.92 -18.48 94.55
C ARG A 170 -45.86 -17.38 94.45
N LYS A 171 -45.29 -16.94 95.57
CA LYS A 171 -44.20 -15.95 95.62
C LYS A 171 -42.95 -16.43 94.89
N ILE A 172 -42.52 -17.68 95.12
CA ILE A 172 -41.39 -18.31 94.43
C ILE A 172 -41.69 -18.45 92.92
N SER A 173 -42.92 -18.79 92.53
CA SER A 173 -43.31 -18.87 91.12
C SER A 173 -43.22 -17.52 90.41
N MET A 174 -43.71 -16.45 91.03
CA MET A 174 -43.57 -15.08 90.51
C MET A 174 -42.11 -14.64 90.43
N GLN A 175 -41.30 -14.95 91.44
CA GLN A 175 -39.85 -14.65 91.43
C GLN A 175 -39.13 -15.41 90.32
N ARG A 176 -39.43 -16.69 90.09
CA ARG A 176 -38.87 -17.49 88.97
C ARG A 176 -39.26 -16.87 87.62
N SER A 177 -40.53 -16.49 87.44
CA SER A 177 -41.00 -15.84 86.22
C SER A 177 -40.23 -14.54 85.93
N ALA A 178 -40.05 -13.69 86.94
CA ALA A 178 -39.31 -12.43 86.81
C ALA A 178 -37.79 -12.64 86.56
N ILE A 179 -37.20 -13.73 87.06
CA ILE A 179 -35.80 -14.09 86.76
C ILE A 179 -35.66 -14.53 85.29
N VAL A 180 -36.59 -15.33 84.77
CA VAL A 180 -36.60 -15.75 83.35
C VAL A 180 -36.79 -14.54 82.43
N GLU A 181 -37.78 -13.69 82.71
CA GLU A 181 -38.00 -12.42 81.98
C GLU A 181 -36.72 -11.54 81.98
N GLN A 182 -36.02 -11.44 83.12
CA GLN A 182 -34.75 -10.70 83.19
C GLN A 182 -33.60 -11.37 82.41
N GLN A 183 -33.60 -12.71 82.28
CA GLN A 183 -32.62 -13.44 81.46
C GLN A 183 -32.88 -13.23 79.97
N GLU A 184 -34.13 -13.35 79.52
CA GLU A 184 -34.53 -13.10 78.12
C GLU A 184 -34.23 -11.65 77.70
N LEU A 185 -34.51 -10.66 78.56
CA LEU A 185 -34.18 -9.26 78.30
C LEU A 185 -32.66 -9.02 78.23
N LYS A 186 -31.86 -9.71 79.05
CA LYS A 186 -30.38 -9.66 78.96
C LYS A 186 -29.87 -10.28 77.67
N GLU A 187 -30.36 -11.46 77.29
CA GLU A 187 -30.01 -12.08 76.01
C GLU A 187 -30.38 -11.20 74.82
N ARG A 188 -31.59 -10.62 74.81
CA ARG A 188 -32.04 -9.71 73.76
C ARG A 188 -31.14 -8.47 73.67
N ALA A 189 -30.76 -7.87 74.80
CA ALA A 189 -29.81 -6.78 74.82
C ALA A 189 -28.42 -7.18 74.29
N SER A 190 -27.91 -8.37 74.65
CA SER A 190 -26.63 -8.88 74.11
C SER A 190 -26.70 -9.14 72.60
N ARG A 191 -27.80 -9.70 72.08
CA ARG A 191 -28.01 -9.89 70.64
C ARG A 191 -28.03 -8.55 69.90
N MET A 192 -28.79 -7.57 70.39
CA MET A 192 -28.82 -6.22 69.81
C MET A 192 -27.45 -5.51 69.85
N VAL A 193 -26.64 -5.72 70.89
CA VAL A 193 -25.26 -5.18 70.95
C VAL A 193 -24.35 -5.83 69.90
N LEU A 194 -24.49 -7.14 69.65
CA LEU A 194 -23.76 -7.83 68.58
C LEU A 194 -24.21 -7.38 67.19
N GLU A 195 -25.52 -7.26 66.96
CA GLU A 195 -26.11 -6.73 65.70
C GLU A 195 -25.64 -5.29 65.42
N LEU A 196 -25.66 -4.41 66.42
CA LEU A 196 -25.10 -3.05 66.32
C LEU A 196 -23.59 -3.05 66.08
N GLY A 197 -22.87 -4.07 66.57
CA GLY A 197 -21.46 -4.29 66.25
C GLY A 197 -21.23 -4.65 64.78
N LEU A 198 -22.00 -5.61 64.25
CA LEU A 198 -21.95 -6.03 62.85
C LEU A 198 -22.35 -4.90 61.89
N LEU A 199 -23.45 -4.20 62.15
CA LEU A 199 -23.89 -3.06 61.34
C LEU A 199 -22.85 -1.93 61.32
N ARG A 200 -22.09 -1.73 62.41
CA ARG A 200 -20.96 -0.79 62.43
C ARG A 200 -19.78 -1.26 61.58
N THR A 201 -19.45 -2.55 61.55
CA THR A 201 -18.36 -3.07 60.70
C THR A 201 -18.75 -3.11 59.22
N GLU A 202 -20.03 -3.33 58.90
CA GLU A 202 -20.56 -3.20 57.54
C GLU A 202 -20.55 -1.74 57.06
N LEU A 203 -20.93 -0.80 57.93
CA LEU A 203 -20.88 0.64 57.63
C LEU A 203 -19.45 1.14 57.40
N THR A 204 -18.47 0.73 58.23
CA THR A 204 -17.06 1.12 58.00
C THR A 204 -16.48 0.47 56.77
N LYS A 205 -16.83 -0.78 56.47
CA LYS A 205 -16.46 -1.44 55.21
C LYS A 205 -17.04 -0.69 54.00
N SER A 206 -18.33 -0.38 54.00
CA SER A 206 -18.97 0.38 52.91
C SER A 206 -18.36 1.77 52.73
N ALA A 207 -18.01 2.47 53.81
CA ALA A 207 -17.29 3.74 53.75
C ALA A 207 -15.89 3.59 53.11
N GLN A 208 -15.16 2.51 53.43
CA GLN A 208 -13.87 2.21 52.81
C GLN A 208 -14.01 1.86 51.31
N ASP A 209 -15.01 1.06 50.94
CA ASP A 209 -15.28 0.71 49.55
C ASP A 209 -15.63 1.97 48.73
N VAL A 210 -16.45 2.88 49.27
CA VAL A 210 -16.75 4.19 48.65
C VAL A 210 -15.49 5.07 48.54
N ALA A 211 -14.57 5.03 49.51
CA ALA A 211 -13.30 5.73 49.40
C ALA A 211 -12.40 5.15 48.29
N ASN A 212 -12.33 3.82 48.18
CA ASN A 212 -11.59 3.11 47.14
C ASN A 212 -12.14 3.41 45.72
N TYR A 213 -13.48 3.44 45.56
CA TYR A 213 -14.10 3.81 44.28
C TYR A 213 -13.82 5.28 43.92
N ARG A 214 -13.74 6.19 44.91
CA ARG A 214 -13.37 7.59 44.66
C ARG A 214 -11.92 7.76 44.21
N THR A 215 -10.96 7.02 44.77
CA THR A 215 -9.57 7.07 44.29
C THR A 215 -9.43 6.51 42.89
N GLN A 216 -10.04 5.35 42.61
CA GLN A 216 -10.08 4.74 41.27
C GLN A 216 -10.74 5.68 40.23
N ALA A 217 -11.83 6.37 40.59
CA ALA A 217 -12.47 7.33 39.70
C ALA A 217 -11.58 8.56 39.42
N MET A 218 -10.84 9.06 40.41
CA MET A 218 -9.86 10.15 40.20
C MET A 218 -8.67 9.71 39.34
N GLU A 219 -8.23 8.45 39.45
CA GLU A 219 -7.18 7.88 38.60
C GLU A 219 -7.67 7.69 37.16
N ALA A 220 -8.88 7.16 36.97
CA ALA A 220 -9.52 7.07 35.65
C ALA A 220 -9.67 8.45 34.99
N LEU A 221 -10.06 9.48 35.74
CA LEU A 221 -10.14 10.86 35.23
C LEU A 221 -8.77 11.43 34.82
N LYS A 222 -7.68 11.10 35.53
CA LYS A 222 -6.31 11.45 35.12
C LYS A 222 -5.91 10.76 33.81
N VAL A 223 -6.23 9.48 33.66
CA VAL A 223 -5.96 8.70 32.42
C VAL A 223 -6.76 9.26 31.25
N VAL A 224 -8.05 9.56 31.42
CA VAL A 224 -8.89 10.23 30.41
C VAL A 224 -8.34 11.61 30.05
N GLY A 225 -7.81 12.36 31.03
CA GLY A 225 -7.12 13.63 30.79
C GLY A 225 -5.86 13.48 29.92
N ALA A 226 -5.01 12.50 30.20
CA ALA A 226 -3.81 12.20 29.43
C ALA A 226 -4.15 11.76 27.99
N LEU A 227 -5.06 10.79 27.83
CA LEU A 227 -5.53 10.32 26.52
C LEU A 227 -6.15 11.44 25.69
N LYS A 228 -6.88 12.37 26.31
CA LYS A 228 -7.41 13.56 25.62
C LYS A 228 -6.30 14.50 25.13
N GLY A 229 -5.20 14.61 25.87
CA GLY A 229 -3.99 15.32 25.44
C GLY A 229 -3.31 14.64 24.24
N GLU A 230 -3.12 13.32 24.31
CA GLU A 230 -2.56 12.53 23.20
C GLU A 230 -3.40 12.62 21.93
N ILE A 231 -4.74 12.51 22.03
CA ILE A 231 -5.66 12.70 20.91
C ILE A 231 -5.52 14.11 20.29
N HIS A 232 -5.30 15.14 21.11
CA HIS A 232 -5.10 16.50 20.60
C HIS A 232 -3.75 16.65 19.86
N ILE A 233 -2.68 16.04 20.37
CA ILE A 233 -1.36 15.99 19.71
C ILE A 233 -1.47 15.22 18.39
N LEU A 234 -2.12 14.05 18.37
CA LEU A 234 -2.36 13.26 17.16
C LEU A 234 -3.22 14.01 16.12
N THR A 235 -4.19 14.82 16.57
CA THR A 235 -5.00 15.67 15.68
C THR A 235 -4.15 16.78 15.06
N ALA A 236 -3.27 17.41 15.84
CA ALA A 236 -2.37 18.47 15.37
C ALA A 236 -1.29 17.92 14.41
N THR A 237 -0.67 16.78 14.72
CA THR A 237 0.32 16.16 13.82
C THR A 237 -0.33 15.67 12.53
N LYS A 238 -1.54 15.12 12.58
CA LYS A 238 -2.33 14.81 11.37
C LYS A 238 -2.55 16.06 10.51
N ALA A 239 -2.98 17.17 11.10
CA ALA A 239 -3.23 18.42 10.35
C ALA A 239 -1.95 18.97 9.69
N ASN A 240 -0.79 18.84 10.36
CA ASN A 240 0.51 19.19 9.80
C ASN A 240 0.89 18.27 8.62
N LEU A 241 0.74 16.95 8.77
CA LEU A 241 1.01 16.00 7.68
C LEU A 241 0.08 16.20 6.48
N GLU A 242 -1.19 16.59 6.70
CA GLU A 242 -2.11 16.97 5.63
C GLU A 242 -1.72 18.28 4.92
N SER A 243 -1.01 19.21 5.57
CA SER A 243 -0.50 20.42 4.92
C SER A 243 0.82 20.16 4.18
N GLU A 244 1.70 19.33 4.74
CA GLU A 244 2.94 18.88 4.10
C GLU A 244 2.65 18.07 2.83
N ASN A 245 1.70 17.13 2.89
CA ASN A 245 1.28 16.35 1.71
C ASN A 245 0.69 17.22 0.60
N LYS A 246 -0.07 18.28 0.92
CA LYS A 246 -0.54 19.26 -0.08
C LYS A 246 0.63 19.99 -0.74
N SER A 247 1.59 20.48 0.04
CA SER A 247 2.80 21.14 -0.47
C SER A 247 3.63 20.20 -1.37
N LEU A 248 3.75 18.92 -1.02
CA LEU A 248 4.42 17.91 -1.84
C LEU A 248 3.67 17.61 -3.15
N VAL A 249 2.34 17.56 -3.12
CA VAL A 249 1.50 17.41 -4.33
C VAL A 249 1.62 18.64 -5.24
N GLU A 250 1.60 19.85 -4.68
CA GLU A 250 1.84 21.09 -5.41
C GLU A 250 3.23 21.07 -6.08
N ALA A 251 4.29 20.77 -5.33
CA ALA A 251 5.66 20.66 -5.86
C ALA A 251 5.82 19.55 -6.93
N LEU A 252 5.10 18.44 -6.79
CA LEU A 252 5.09 17.35 -7.77
C LEU A 252 4.41 17.77 -9.09
N ASN A 253 3.28 18.47 -9.02
CA ASN A 253 2.64 19.06 -10.20
C ASN A 253 3.58 20.07 -10.88
N ASP A 254 4.20 20.95 -10.09
CA ASP A 254 5.16 21.97 -10.55
C ASP A 254 6.38 21.33 -11.26
N LEU A 255 6.84 20.17 -10.81
CA LEU A 255 7.87 19.37 -11.47
C LEU A 255 7.34 18.67 -12.73
N GLN A 256 6.12 18.13 -12.71
CA GLN A 256 5.52 17.48 -13.87
C GLN A 256 5.29 18.46 -15.04
N GLU A 257 4.92 19.71 -14.76
CA GLU A 257 4.85 20.77 -15.79
C GLU A 257 6.22 21.14 -16.34
N LYS A 258 7.25 21.24 -15.49
CA LYS A 258 8.64 21.49 -15.93
C LYS A 258 9.17 20.36 -16.81
N VAL A 259 8.83 19.10 -16.50
CA VAL A 259 9.14 17.93 -17.34
C VAL A 259 8.44 18.03 -18.69
N LYS A 260 7.10 18.20 -18.72
CA LYS A 260 6.34 18.36 -19.98
C LYS A 260 6.87 19.50 -20.85
N HIS A 261 7.26 20.63 -20.24
CA HIS A 261 7.82 21.77 -20.94
C HIS A 261 9.24 21.52 -21.48
N ALA A 262 10.05 20.71 -20.79
CA ALA A 262 11.36 20.25 -21.27
C ALA A 262 11.20 19.23 -22.42
N GLU A 263 10.31 18.26 -22.29
CA GLU A 263 9.96 17.27 -23.33
C GLU A 263 9.47 17.96 -24.60
N GLN A 264 8.58 18.96 -24.48
CA GLN A 264 8.14 19.76 -25.62
C GLN A 264 9.31 20.53 -26.26
N LYS A 265 10.18 21.19 -25.48
CA LYS A 265 11.37 21.88 -26.01
C LYS A 265 12.33 20.96 -26.76
N ILE A 266 12.53 19.75 -26.25
CA ILE A 266 13.39 18.72 -26.88
C ILE A 266 12.75 18.23 -28.18
N THR A 267 11.44 17.97 -28.17
CA THR A 267 10.65 17.57 -29.36
C THR A 267 10.70 18.65 -30.43
N ASP A 268 10.40 19.91 -30.06
CA ASP A 268 10.51 21.11 -30.89
C ASP A 268 11.90 21.25 -31.55
N HIS A 269 12.96 20.97 -30.79
CA HIS A 269 14.34 21.07 -31.26
C HIS A 269 14.65 19.98 -32.29
N TYR A 270 14.36 18.71 -31.98
CA TYR A 270 14.60 17.61 -32.91
C TYR A 270 13.70 17.69 -34.14
N GLU A 271 12.46 18.18 -34.04
CA GLU A 271 11.61 18.37 -35.23
C GLU A 271 12.17 19.46 -36.15
N LYS A 272 12.67 20.57 -35.60
CA LYS A 272 13.35 21.63 -36.37
C LYS A 272 14.61 21.09 -37.04
N GLU A 273 15.38 20.24 -36.35
CA GLU A 273 16.60 19.64 -36.90
C GLU A 273 16.32 18.58 -37.97
N ILE A 274 15.28 17.74 -37.79
CA ILE A 274 14.79 16.80 -38.80
C ILE A 274 14.33 17.56 -40.06
N ARG A 275 13.56 18.64 -39.91
CA ARG A 275 13.16 19.52 -41.02
C ARG A 275 14.38 20.16 -41.70
N ARG A 276 15.41 20.57 -40.95
CA ARG A 276 16.67 21.12 -41.48
C ARG A 276 17.45 20.09 -42.31
N ILE A 277 17.60 18.87 -41.80
CA ILE A 277 18.30 17.77 -42.47
C ILE A 277 17.54 17.31 -43.72
N ALA A 278 16.20 17.19 -43.65
CA ALA A 278 15.36 16.84 -44.80
C ALA A 278 15.49 17.86 -45.94
N GLU A 279 15.53 19.16 -45.64
CA GLU A 279 15.73 20.22 -46.63
C GLU A 279 17.16 20.22 -47.21
N GLN A 280 18.18 19.89 -46.42
CA GLN A 280 19.55 19.68 -46.92
C GLN A 280 19.63 18.45 -47.85
N PHE A 281 18.99 17.34 -47.48
CA PHE A 281 18.90 16.14 -48.31
C PHE A 281 18.16 16.41 -49.63
N ARG A 282 17.03 17.14 -49.58
CA ARG A 282 16.28 17.55 -50.78
C ARG A 282 17.15 18.37 -51.75
N LYS A 283 17.90 19.35 -51.22
CA LYS A 283 18.87 20.15 -52.00
C LYS A 283 20.01 19.31 -52.58
N ALA A 284 20.55 18.36 -51.80
CA ALA A 284 21.59 17.45 -52.28
C ALA A 284 21.08 16.52 -53.40
N SER A 285 19.87 15.97 -53.25
CA SER A 285 19.18 15.16 -54.26
C SER A 285 18.94 15.94 -55.56
N GLN A 286 18.44 17.18 -55.48
CA GLN A 286 18.29 18.06 -56.64
C GLN A 286 19.63 18.36 -57.34
N LYS A 287 20.70 18.63 -56.57
CA LYS A 287 22.05 18.81 -57.12
C LYS A 287 22.57 17.54 -57.81
N HIS A 288 22.33 16.37 -57.23
CA HIS A 288 22.70 15.08 -57.81
C HIS A 288 22.00 14.84 -59.15
N SER A 289 20.67 15.00 -59.22
CA SER A 289 19.90 14.85 -60.48
C SER A 289 20.35 15.82 -61.58
N SER A 290 20.73 17.04 -61.22
CA SER A 290 21.29 18.03 -62.15
C SER A 290 22.68 17.61 -62.66
N LEU A 291 23.57 17.17 -61.76
CA LEU A 291 24.90 16.65 -62.14
C LEU A 291 24.83 15.36 -62.96
N GLU A 292 23.87 14.49 -62.70
CA GLU A 292 23.65 13.27 -63.50
C GLU A 292 23.16 13.63 -64.92
N SER A 293 22.28 14.62 -65.04
CA SER A 293 21.80 15.13 -66.33
C SER A 293 22.93 15.79 -67.13
N SER A 294 23.78 16.59 -66.46
CA SER A 294 24.99 17.16 -67.05
C SER A 294 25.98 16.08 -67.52
N ASN A 295 26.25 15.06 -66.69
CA ASN A 295 27.09 13.92 -67.07
C ASN A 295 26.55 13.14 -68.28
N LYS A 296 25.22 12.97 -68.40
CA LYS A 296 24.59 12.37 -69.58
C LYS A 296 24.84 13.23 -70.83
N SER A 297 24.69 14.56 -70.72
CA SER A 297 24.98 15.50 -71.81
C SER A 297 26.46 15.49 -72.21
N LEU A 298 27.38 15.45 -71.26
CA LEU A 298 28.83 15.39 -71.53
C LEU A 298 29.24 14.08 -72.21
N ARG A 299 28.68 12.93 -71.79
CA ARG A 299 28.91 11.64 -72.46
C ARG A 299 28.40 11.64 -73.90
N LEU A 300 27.21 12.19 -74.15
CA LEU A 300 26.68 12.34 -75.51
C LEU A 300 27.57 13.27 -76.36
N SER A 301 28.11 14.34 -75.78
CA SER A 301 29.05 15.24 -76.45
C SER A 301 30.37 14.56 -76.80
N ASP A 302 30.95 13.77 -75.88
CA ASP A 302 32.17 12.99 -76.12
C ASP A 302 31.95 11.92 -77.20
N ASP A 303 30.83 11.20 -77.17
CA ASP A 303 30.43 10.26 -78.22
C ASP A 303 30.25 10.94 -79.60
N THR A 304 29.86 12.23 -79.67
CA THR A 304 29.84 12.98 -80.93
C THR A 304 31.23 13.43 -81.37
N LEU A 305 32.03 14.01 -80.47
CA LEU A 305 33.40 14.46 -80.78
C LEU A 305 34.29 13.29 -81.24
N LYS A 306 34.10 12.11 -80.66
CA LYS A 306 34.78 10.87 -81.06
C LYS A 306 34.41 10.42 -82.48
N LYS A 307 33.13 10.52 -82.87
CA LYS A 307 32.67 10.23 -84.24
C LYS A 307 33.24 11.22 -85.25
N ASP A 308 33.27 12.51 -84.90
CA ASP A 308 33.87 13.54 -85.75
C ASP A 308 35.40 13.40 -85.85
N TYR A 309 36.08 12.99 -84.78
CA TYR A 309 37.49 12.64 -84.81
C TYR A 309 37.79 11.45 -85.73
N ASP A 310 37.04 10.35 -85.62
CA ASP A 310 37.23 9.18 -86.49
C ASP A 310 36.85 9.48 -87.96
N ARG A 311 35.87 10.36 -88.20
CA ARG A 311 35.57 10.93 -89.52
C ARG A 311 36.76 11.75 -90.07
N LEU A 312 37.28 12.71 -89.31
CA LEU A 312 38.44 13.52 -89.71
C LEU A 312 39.67 12.65 -89.98
N LYS A 313 39.88 11.60 -89.18
CA LYS A 313 40.94 10.60 -89.35
C LYS A 313 40.77 9.75 -90.61
N ALA A 314 39.54 9.44 -91.01
CA ALA A 314 39.26 8.83 -92.31
C ALA A 314 39.51 9.81 -93.47
N GLU A 315 39.10 11.06 -93.33
CA GLU A 315 39.30 12.10 -94.36
C GLU A 315 40.79 12.43 -94.55
N ILE A 316 41.59 12.49 -93.48
CA ILE A 316 43.05 12.62 -93.54
C ILE A 316 43.68 11.45 -94.32
N LYS A 317 43.23 10.20 -94.10
CA LYS A 317 43.70 9.04 -94.88
C LYS A 317 43.36 9.18 -96.37
N ILE A 318 42.17 9.68 -96.70
CA ILE A 318 41.74 9.91 -98.09
C ILE A 318 42.62 10.99 -98.75
N GLN A 319 42.89 12.10 -98.05
CA GLN A 319 43.79 13.15 -98.57
C GLN A 319 45.24 12.64 -98.70
N GLN A 320 45.75 11.86 -97.75
CA GLN A 320 47.07 11.22 -97.85
C GLN A 320 47.17 10.29 -99.07
N ALA A 321 46.15 9.46 -99.32
CA ALA A 321 46.09 8.61 -100.51
C ALA A 321 46.03 9.43 -101.82
N LYS A 322 45.25 10.52 -101.82
CA LYS A 322 45.17 11.46 -102.95
C LYS A 322 46.52 12.10 -103.25
N TYR A 323 47.19 12.67 -102.26
CA TYR A 323 48.53 13.26 -102.45
C TYR A 323 49.56 12.21 -102.87
N ALA A 324 49.54 11.00 -102.29
CA ALA A 324 50.43 9.92 -102.70
C ALA A 324 50.23 9.48 -104.17
N ASN A 325 49.00 9.53 -104.69
CA ASN A 325 48.73 9.28 -106.09
C ASN A 325 49.15 10.46 -106.98
N GLN A 326 48.88 11.71 -106.59
CA GLN A 326 49.37 12.89 -107.30
C GLN A 326 50.91 12.91 -107.40
N THR A 327 51.63 12.53 -106.34
CA THR A 327 53.10 12.40 -106.38
C THR A 327 53.56 11.32 -107.36
N LYS A 328 52.83 10.20 -107.52
CA LYS A 328 53.12 9.20 -108.56
C LYS A 328 52.83 9.74 -109.96
N GLU A 329 51.73 10.45 -110.15
CA GLU A 329 51.36 11.08 -111.44
C GLU A 329 52.41 12.10 -111.87
N TYR A 330 52.79 13.04 -110.99
CA TYR A 330 53.90 13.96 -111.24
C TYR A 330 55.24 13.23 -111.47
N GLY A 331 55.51 12.15 -110.73
CA GLY A 331 56.68 11.29 -110.94
C GLY A 331 56.66 10.46 -112.23
N ILE A 332 55.51 10.29 -112.89
CA ILE A 332 55.39 9.76 -114.25
C ILE A 332 55.62 10.90 -115.25
N LEU A 333 54.89 12.01 -115.11
CA LEU A 333 55.02 13.18 -116.00
C LEU A 333 56.46 13.72 -116.05
N TYR A 334 57.17 13.75 -114.93
CA TYR A 334 58.57 14.19 -114.85
C TYR A 334 59.54 13.23 -115.56
N ARG A 335 59.33 11.91 -115.44
CA ARG A 335 60.11 10.92 -116.20
C ARG A 335 59.83 11.01 -117.71
N ASN A 336 58.57 11.16 -118.09
CA ASN A 336 58.19 11.38 -119.48
C ASN A 336 58.80 12.68 -120.03
N ASN A 337 58.90 13.75 -119.21
CA ASN A 337 59.58 14.98 -119.60
C ASN A 337 61.09 14.79 -119.77
N ILE A 338 61.76 14.05 -118.88
CA ILE A 338 63.19 13.68 -119.06
C ILE A 338 63.38 12.87 -120.35
N GLU A 339 62.52 11.90 -120.63
CA GLU A 339 62.58 11.09 -121.85
C GLU A 339 62.37 11.93 -123.12
N LEU A 340 61.42 12.87 -123.09
CA LEU A 340 61.20 13.83 -124.18
C LEU A 340 62.38 14.79 -124.35
N ASN A 341 62.95 15.32 -123.27
CA ASN A 341 64.14 16.17 -123.34
C ASN A 341 65.36 15.40 -123.85
N SER A 342 65.50 14.11 -123.52
CA SER A 342 66.53 13.24 -124.08
C SER A 342 66.34 13.02 -125.59
N LYS A 343 65.10 12.89 -126.06
CA LYS A 343 64.76 12.79 -127.50
C LYS A 343 65.00 14.11 -128.24
N ILE A 344 64.74 15.25 -127.58
CA ILE A 344 65.10 16.57 -128.10
C ILE A 344 66.62 16.67 -128.23
N GLY A 345 67.39 16.30 -127.20
CA GLY A 345 68.85 16.33 -127.25
C GLY A 345 69.46 15.44 -128.35
N THR A 346 68.87 14.27 -128.65
CA THR A 346 69.30 13.47 -129.81
C THR A 346 68.95 14.14 -131.13
N LEU A 347 67.77 14.76 -131.25
CA LEU A 347 67.37 15.50 -132.46
C LEU A 347 68.19 16.78 -132.66
N GLU A 348 68.64 17.44 -131.59
CA GLU A 348 69.55 18.60 -131.64
C GLU A 348 70.94 18.19 -132.14
N GLU A 349 71.47 17.05 -131.69
CA GLU A 349 72.75 16.53 -132.18
C GLU A 349 72.63 16.01 -133.62
N GLU A 350 71.53 15.34 -134.00
CA GLU A 350 71.24 14.99 -135.40
C GLU A 350 71.14 16.24 -136.30
N LEU A 351 70.49 17.31 -135.82
CA LEU A 351 70.39 18.57 -136.55
C LEU A 351 71.75 19.26 -136.69
N LYS A 352 72.59 19.21 -135.65
CA LYS A 352 73.98 19.70 -135.66
C LYS A 352 74.88 18.89 -136.61
N ILE A 353 74.75 17.56 -136.64
CA ILE A 353 75.42 16.67 -137.61
C ILE A 353 74.98 17.01 -139.05
N ASN A 354 73.68 17.22 -139.27
CA ASN A 354 73.17 17.64 -140.59
C ASN A 354 73.66 19.05 -140.98
N GLN A 355 73.80 19.98 -140.03
CA GLN A 355 74.42 21.29 -140.28
C GLN A 355 75.92 21.17 -140.61
N GLN A 356 76.66 20.27 -139.95
CA GLN A 356 78.05 19.97 -140.31
C GLN A 356 78.12 19.39 -141.73
N HIS A 357 77.34 18.37 -142.06
CA HIS A 357 77.27 17.84 -143.44
C HIS A 357 76.89 18.90 -144.48
N ALA A 358 75.98 19.83 -144.16
CA ALA A 358 75.63 20.94 -145.05
C ALA A 358 76.78 21.93 -145.24
N ASN A 359 77.58 22.19 -144.20
CA ASN A 359 78.79 23.00 -144.28
C ASN A 359 79.91 22.29 -145.06
N ASP A 360 80.16 21.00 -144.80
CA ASP A 360 81.14 20.19 -145.55
C ASP A 360 80.79 20.13 -147.04
N LEU A 361 79.52 19.99 -147.39
CA LEU A 361 79.03 20.06 -148.76
C LEU A 361 79.24 21.45 -149.38
N LYS A 362 79.10 22.51 -148.59
CA LYS A 362 79.35 23.89 -149.01
C LYS A 362 80.85 24.18 -149.22
N GLU A 363 81.72 23.67 -148.35
CA GLU A 363 83.18 23.75 -148.53
C GLU A 363 83.64 22.91 -149.74
N ARG A 364 83.06 21.73 -149.95
CA ARG A 364 83.26 20.95 -151.19
C ARG A 364 82.81 21.71 -152.44
N LEU A 365 81.72 22.47 -152.37
CA LEU A 365 81.27 23.35 -153.46
C LEU A 365 82.26 24.50 -153.72
N VAL A 366 82.82 25.11 -152.68
CA VAL A 366 83.87 26.14 -152.81
C VAL A 366 85.16 25.55 -153.39
N SER A 367 85.57 24.36 -152.94
CA SER A 367 86.70 23.62 -153.50
C SER A 367 86.47 23.24 -154.97
N PHE A 368 85.28 22.78 -155.32
CA PHE A 368 84.89 22.48 -156.70
C PHE A 368 84.89 23.73 -157.60
N ASN A 369 84.44 24.88 -157.09
CA ASN A 369 84.59 26.16 -157.81
C ASN A 369 86.07 26.56 -157.99
N GLY A 370 86.95 26.26 -157.04
CA GLY A 370 88.40 26.44 -157.21
C GLY A 370 88.99 25.54 -158.30
N VAL A 371 88.48 24.31 -158.44
CA VAL A 371 88.84 23.41 -159.55
C VAL A 371 88.27 23.91 -160.88
N MET A 372 87.04 24.47 -160.89
CA MET A 372 86.46 25.11 -162.08
C MET A 372 87.33 26.27 -162.57
N THR A 373 87.76 27.20 -161.71
CA THR A 373 88.59 28.33 -162.13
C THR A 373 90.00 27.91 -162.58
N ALA A 374 90.57 26.84 -161.99
CA ALA A 374 91.81 26.25 -162.50
C ALA A 374 91.63 25.58 -163.88
N ASN A 375 90.45 24.97 -164.13
CA ASN A 375 90.11 24.37 -165.41
C ASN A 375 89.86 25.44 -166.49
N GLU A 376 89.24 26.58 -166.13
CA GLU A 376 89.07 27.75 -167.01
C GLU A 376 90.42 28.31 -167.47
N GLN A 377 91.38 28.47 -166.54
CA GLN A 377 92.77 28.86 -166.86
C GLN A 377 93.45 27.86 -167.80
N LEU A 378 93.22 26.55 -167.61
CA LEU A 378 93.72 25.50 -168.50
C LEU A 378 93.11 25.58 -169.92
N THR A 379 91.82 25.93 -170.06
CA THR A 379 91.22 26.17 -171.38
C THR A 379 91.75 27.41 -172.08
N MET A 380 92.11 28.48 -171.35
CA MET A 380 92.75 29.65 -171.96
C MET A 380 94.16 29.33 -172.47
N SER A 381 94.99 28.68 -171.65
CA SER A 381 96.32 28.21 -172.06
C SER A 381 96.28 27.26 -173.26
N LYS A 382 95.24 26.43 -173.38
CA LYS A 382 95.02 25.58 -174.56
C LYS A 382 94.69 26.39 -175.82
N ALA A 383 93.86 27.41 -175.71
CA ALA A 383 93.48 28.26 -176.85
C ALA A 383 94.67 29.06 -177.41
N GLU A 384 95.55 29.54 -176.54
CA GLU A 384 96.77 30.27 -176.92
C GLU A 384 97.70 29.38 -177.78
N LEU A 385 97.95 28.13 -177.36
CA LEU A 385 98.76 27.16 -178.11
C LEU A 385 98.11 26.71 -179.44
N GLU A 386 96.77 26.60 -179.50
CA GLU A 386 96.05 26.27 -180.73
C GLU A 386 96.08 27.43 -181.75
N GLN A 387 96.27 28.68 -181.29
CA GLN A 387 96.40 29.85 -182.15
C GLN A 387 97.81 30.00 -182.76
N GLU A 388 98.88 29.72 -182.01
CA GLU A 388 100.26 29.74 -182.53
C GLU A 388 100.47 28.72 -183.67
N LEU A 389 99.88 27.53 -183.55
CA LEU A 389 100.07 26.42 -184.48
C LEU A 389 99.47 26.68 -185.87
N GLN A 390 98.40 27.48 -185.98
CA GLN A 390 97.83 27.86 -187.28
C GLN A 390 98.60 29.00 -187.98
N GLY A 391 99.30 29.86 -187.23
CA GLY A 391 100.05 30.98 -187.80
C GLY A 391 101.25 30.54 -188.65
N LEU A 392 102.02 29.56 -188.15
CA LEU A 392 103.31 29.16 -188.73
C LEU A 392 103.21 28.41 -190.08
N MET A 393 102.05 27.85 -190.43
CA MET A 393 101.85 27.19 -191.73
C MET A 393 101.42 28.14 -192.86
N GLY A 394 101.03 29.38 -192.56
CA GLY A 394 100.35 30.25 -193.53
C GLY A 394 101.26 31.06 -194.44
N LYS A 395 102.39 31.59 -193.94
CA LYS A 395 103.15 32.66 -194.62
C LYS A 395 104.66 32.52 -194.59
N LEU A 396 105.15 31.35 -195.04
CA LEU A 396 106.44 31.28 -195.77
C LEU A 396 106.26 31.82 -197.21
N ALA A 397 105.60 32.98 -197.31
CA ALA A 397 105.20 33.65 -198.54
C ALA A 397 105.11 35.16 -198.23
N GLU A 398 106.18 35.87 -198.57
CA GLU A 398 106.31 37.33 -198.60
C GLU A 398 106.11 38.12 -197.29
N ILE A 399 107.26 38.39 -196.62
CA ILE A 399 107.77 39.76 -196.31
C ILE A 399 107.00 40.61 -195.26
N SER A 400 107.74 41.58 -194.68
CA SER A 400 107.25 42.78 -193.96
C SER A 400 107.00 42.75 -192.43
N HIS A 401 108.08 43.00 -191.68
CA HIS A 401 108.26 44.25 -190.89
C HIS A 401 107.56 44.47 -189.51
N PHE A 402 108.23 44.03 -188.44
CA PHE A 402 108.66 44.86 -187.28
C PHE A 402 107.66 45.32 -186.17
N THR A 403 108.21 45.58 -184.95
CA THR A 403 107.67 46.32 -183.76
C THR A 403 106.46 45.74 -182.96
N THR A 404 106.19 46.06 -181.68
CA THR A 404 106.99 46.28 -180.42
C THR A 404 106.05 46.56 -179.21
N GLU A 405 106.27 45.91 -178.05
CA GLU A 405 105.95 46.23 -176.63
C GLU A 405 104.64 46.94 -176.10
N VAL A 406 104.24 46.54 -174.87
CA VAL A 406 103.91 47.39 -173.66
C VAL A 406 102.44 47.70 -173.17
N SER A 407 102.26 47.52 -171.83
CA SER A 407 101.38 48.22 -170.83
C SER A 407 99.88 47.94 -170.49
N GLN A 408 99.66 47.47 -169.24
CA GLN A 408 99.05 48.16 -168.05
C GLN A 408 97.56 48.63 -167.87
N MET A 409 97.06 48.39 -166.62
CA MET A 409 96.37 49.32 -165.66
C MET A 409 94.83 49.36 -165.40
N SER A 410 94.47 49.79 -164.16
CA SER A 410 93.13 50.08 -163.53
C SER A 410 92.22 48.88 -163.17
N GLY A 411 91.21 48.95 -162.26
CA GLY A 411 90.87 49.88 -161.15
C GLY A 411 89.39 50.38 -161.09
N SER A 412 88.69 50.65 -159.96
CA SER A 412 88.80 50.27 -158.52
C SER A 412 87.73 50.95 -157.61
N GLY A 413 87.01 50.25 -156.71
CA GLY A 413 86.39 50.83 -155.47
C GLY A 413 84.94 50.47 -155.07
N GLY A 414 84.58 50.62 -153.76
CA GLY A 414 83.19 50.87 -153.28
C GLY A 414 82.58 50.00 -152.13
N LYS A 415 82.37 50.61 -150.93
CA LYS A 415 81.16 50.67 -150.02
C LYS A 415 80.24 49.41 -149.76
N GLU A 416 79.50 49.20 -148.65
CA GLU A 416 79.32 49.80 -147.29
C GLU A 416 78.25 48.97 -146.50
N ILE A 417 78.01 49.22 -145.18
CA ILE A 417 76.89 48.68 -144.34
C ILE A 417 77.06 47.15 -144.01
N GLU A 418 76.56 46.50 -142.93
CA GLU A 418 75.59 46.81 -141.84
C GLU A 418 76.17 46.58 -140.40
N ALA A 419 75.36 46.32 -139.34
CA ALA A 419 75.78 46.43 -137.93
C ALA A 419 75.06 45.61 -136.80
N ASP A 420 73.80 45.16 -136.89
CA ASP A 420 73.03 44.78 -135.67
C ASP A 420 73.51 43.52 -134.91
N LYS A 421 73.86 43.73 -133.63
CA LYS A 421 73.92 42.69 -132.58
C LYS A 421 73.81 43.24 -131.15
N GLY A 422 73.38 44.51 -130.98
CA GLY A 422 73.61 45.29 -129.75
C GLY A 422 72.46 45.31 -128.74
N GLU A 423 71.20 45.36 -129.20
CA GLU A 423 70.06 45.63 -128.31
C GLU A 423 69.37 44.36 -127.82
N LYS A 424 69.41 43.28 -128.61
CA LYS A 424 68.75 42.01 -128.31
C LYS A 424 69.30 41.29 -127.06
N THR A 425 70.53 41.62 -126.64
CA THR A 425 71.14 41.10 -125.41
C THR A 425 70.73 41.89 -124.17
N LYS A 426 70.55 43.22 -124.27
CA LYS A 426 70.04 44.05 -123.15
C LYS A 426 68.60 43.68 -122.79
N LEU A 427 67.71 43.65 -123.78
CA LEU A 427 66.30 43.27 -123.56
C LEU A 427 66.16 41.85 -122.99
N LYS A 428 67.04 40.90 -123.36
CA LYS A 428 67.05 39.56 -122.78
C LYS A 428 67.50 39.56 -121.32
N MET A 429 68.59 40.26 -120.98
CA MET A 429 69.06 40.39 -119.58
C MET A 429 68.06 41.14 -118.69
N GLU A 430 67.33 42.12 -119.22
CA GLU A 430 66.28 42.83 -118.47
C GLU A 430 65.05 41.95 -118.26
N PHE A 431 64.65 41.14 -119.24
CA PHE A 431 63.57 40.16 -119.08
C PHE A 431 63.96 39.05 -118.10
N GLU A 432 65.19 38.53 -118.17
CA GLU A 432 65.72 37.53 -117.24
C GLU A 432 65.74 38.09 -115.80
N LYS A 433 66.26 39.31 -115.59
CA LYS A 433 66.15 40.03 -114.31
C LYS A 433 64.70 40.21 -113.84
N TRP A 434 63.77 40.52 -114.74
CA TRP A 434 62.36 40.67 -114.37
C TRP A 434 61.74 39.34 -113.94
N THR A 435 62.10 38.22 -114.58
CA THR A 435 61.66 36.89 -114.15
C THR A 435 62.28 36.45 -112.83
N GLU A 436 63.56 36.73 -112.59
CA GLU A 436 64.20 36.51 -111.28
C GLU A 436 63.56 37.37 -110.20
N LEU A 437 63.34 38.67 -110.44
CA LEU A 437 62.65 39.56 -109.50
C LEU A 437 61.21 39.10 -109.20
N ASN A 438 60.49 38.58 -110.19
CA ASN A 438 59.13 38.07 -109.99
C ASN A 438 59.11 36.78 -109.15
N GLU A 439 60.01 35.83 -109.42
CA GLU A 439 60.14 34.60 -108.62
C GLU A 439 60.69 34.88 -107.21
N ILE A 440 61.63 35.83 -107.05
CA ILE A 440 62.06 36.35 -105.74
C ILE A 440 60.88 36.99 -105.01
N THR A 441 60.06 37.79 -105.69
CA THR A 441 58.86 38.44 -105.11
C THR A 441 57.86 37.39 -104.64
N LYS A 442 57.61 36.35 -105.45
CA LYS A 442 56.73 35.21 -105.11
C LYS A 442 57.26 34.41 -103.92
N GLN A 443 58.53 34.03 -103.92
CA GLN A 443 59.17 33.37 -102.77
C GLN A 443 59.17 34.25 -101.51
N THR A 444 59.26 35.58 -101.67
CA THR A 444 59.14 36.53 -100.57
C THR A 444 57.70 36.61 -100.06
N ALA A 445 56.69 36.59 -100.94
CA ALA A 445 55.29 36.50 -100.57
C ALA A 445 54.96 35.19 -99.83
N ASP A 446 55.49 34.05 -100.27
CA ASP A 446 55.34 32.76 -99.58
C ASP A 446 56.04 32.75 -98.21
N LYS A 447 57.25 33.32 -98.11
CA LYS A 447 57.95 33.53 -96.83
C LYS A 447 57.17 34.45 -95.89
N VAL A 448 56.63 35.57 -96.40
CA VAL A 448 55.78 36.50 -95.62
C VAL A 448 54.48 35.81 -95.19
N GLN A 449 53.83 35.02 -96.05
CA GLN A 449 52.62 34.28 -95.67
C GLN A 449 52.92 33.18 -94.63
N SER A 450 54.07 32.51 -94.74
CA SER A 450 54.56 31.55 -93.75
C SER A 450 54.84 32.22 -92.40
N VAL A 451 55.52 33.37 -92.38
CA VAL A 451 55.73 34.19 -91.18
C VAL A 451 54.40 34.69 -90.60
N ALA A 452 53.46 35.15 -91.41
CA ALA A 452 52.13 35.59 -90.97
C ALA A 452 51.21 34.45 -90.46
N ARG A 453 51.49 33.19 -90.84
CA ARG A 453 50.88 32.00 -90.22
C ARG A 453 51.57 31.66 -88.89
N LYS A 454 52.90 31.75 -88.80
CA LYS A 454 53.65 31.55 -87.54
C LYS A 454 53.31 32.61 -86.49
N LEU A 455 53.20 33.88 -86.88
CA LEU A 455 52.81 34.99 -86.01
C LEU A 455 51.40 34.76 -85.43
N ARG A 456 50.42 34.41 -86.28
CA ARG A 456 49.07 34.00 -85.85
C ARG A 456 49.01 32.62 -85.18
N GLY A 457 50.11 31.87 -85.12
CA GLY A 457 50.28 30.71 -84.25
C GLY A 457 50.66 31.20 -82.86
N ALA A 458 51.81 31.88 -82.77
CA ALA A 458 52.34 32.46 -81.54
C ALA A 458 51.35 33.38 -80.81
N GLN A 459 50.54 34.18 -81.51
CA GLN A 459 49.52 35.01 -80.86
C GLN A 459 48.43 34.18 -80.17
N ARG A 460 47.96 33.09 -80.78
CA ARG A 460 47.00 32.17 -80.12
C ARG A 460 47.64 31.34 -79.01
N GLU A 461 48.93 31.10 -79.09
CA GLU A 461 49.72 30.48 -78.02
C GLU A 461 49.90 31.45 -76.84
N ILE A 462 50.11 32.74 -77.10
CA ILE A 462 50.12 33.81 -76.09
C ILE A 462 48.73 33.97 -75.46
N GLU A 463 47.65 34.09 -76.23
CA GLU A 463 46.27 34.13 -75.73
C GLU A 463 45.94 32.89 -74.86
N GLY A 464 46.42 31.71 -75.25
CA GLY A 464 46.32 30.47 -74.48
C GLY A 464 47.18 30.44 -73.21
N LEU A 465 48.32 31.11 -73.19
CA LEU A 465 49.18 31.24 -72.01
C LEU A 465 48.67 32.32 -71.05
N GLU A 466 48.10 33.42 -71.55
CA GLU A 466 47.45 34.46 -70.77
C GLU A 466 46.22 33.90 -70.04
N THR A 467 45.34 33.18 -70.75
CA THR A 467 44.17 32.53 -70.13
C THR A 467 44.55 31.44 -69.11
N ASN A 468 45.57 30.63 -69.38
CA ASN A 468 46.12 29.70 -68.38
C ASN A 468 46.73 30.43 -67.17
N ASN A 469 47.37 31.58 -67.36
CA ASN A 469 47.96 32.37 -66.29
C ASN A 469 46.89 33.03 -65.41
N ASP A 470 45.80 33.54 -66.00
CA ASP A 470 44.63 34.03 -65.26
C ASP A 470 43.94 32.91 -64.46
N GLU A 471 43.84 31.69 -65.02
CA GLU A 471 43.32 30.53 -64.28
C GLU A 471 44.24 30.15 -63.11
N LEU A 472 45.56 30.13 -63.32
CA LEU A 472 46.56 29.88 -62.26
C LEU A 472 46.54 30.97 -61.18
N LEU A 473 46.33 32.24 -61.53
CA LEU A 473 46.13 33.33 -60.57
C LEU A 473 44.81 33.17 -59.79
N GLY A 474 43.75 32.67 -60.43
CA GLY A 474 42.51 32.26 -59.77
C GLY A 474 42.75 31.15 -58.74
N GLN A 475 43.39 30.05 -59.15
CA GLN A 475 43.75 28.92 -58.27
C GLN A 475 44.66 29.36 -57.12
N LEU A 476 45.62 30.27 -57.36
CA LEU A 476 46.48 30.86 -56.32
C LEU A 476 45.67 31.69 -55.32
N ALA A 477 44.69 32.47 -55.79
CA ALA A 477 43.80 33.24 -54.92
C ALA A 477 42.86 32.34 -54.09
N GLU A 478 42.39 31.22 -54.63
CA GLU A 478 41.62 30.21 -53.88
C GLU A 478 42.47 29.47 -52.85
N SER A 479 43.68 29.04 -53.23
CA SER A 479 44.66 28.45 -52.31
C SER A 479 44.99 29.40 -51.14
N LYS A 480 45.16 30.69 -51.43
CA LYS A 480 45.38 31.72 -50.40
C LYS A 480 44.20 31.87 -49.42
N LYS A 481 42.96 31.78 -49.91
CA LYS A 481 41.75 31.75 -49.05
C LYS A 481 41.71 30.46 -48.21
N ALA A 482 42.04 29.31 -48.80
CA ALA A 482 42.06 28.03 -48.08
C ALA A 482 43.11 28.01 -46.94
N VAL A 483 44.30 28.60 -47.17
CA VAL A 483 45.32 28.79 -46.12
C VAL A 483 44.81 29.71 -45.01
N GLN A 484 44.15 30.82 -45.32
CA GLN A 484 43.53 31.69 -44.32
C GLN A 484 42.46 30.97 -43.49
N CYS A 485 41.62 30.14 -44.10
CA CYS A 485 40.66 29.30 -43.38
C CYS A 485 41.35 28.27 -42.47
N LEU A 486 42.44 27.65 -42.93
CA LEU A 486 43.23 26.72 -42.11
C LEU A 486 43.87 27.40 -40.91
N ASP A 487 44.37 28.63 -41.04
CA ASP A 487 44.98 29.35 -39.91
C ASP A 487 43.93 29.84 -38.89
N ILE A 488 42.72 30.21 -39.35
CA ILE A 488 41.57 30.44 -38.46
C ILE A 488 41.25 29.15 -37.68
N LEU A 489 41.10 28.02 -38.37
CA LEU A 489 40.81 26.71 -37.76
C LEU A 489 41.91 26.22 -36.80
N LYS A 490 43.19 26.51 -37.08
CA LYS A 490 44.30 26.27 -36.14
C LYS A 490 44.14 27.12 -34.87
N SER A 491 43.84 28.42 -35.03
CA SER A 491 43.64 29.33 -33.89
C SER A 491 42.45 28.93 -33.02
N GLU A 492 41.39 28.38 -33.63
CA GLU A 492 40.21 27.90 -32.95
C GLU A 492 40.47 26.55 -32.26
N ASN A 493 41.17 25.62 -32.89
CA ASN A 493 41.65 24.39 -32.26
C ASN A 493 42.59 24.68 -31.06
N ALA A 494 43.44 25.71 -31.14
CA ALA A 494 44.28 26.13 -30.02
C ALA A 494 43.45 26.67 -28.84
N LYS A 495 42.43 27.49 -29.11
CA LYS A 495 41.47 27.96 -28.09
C LYS A 495 40.68 26.80 -27.47
N LEU A 496 40.19 25.86 -28.29
CA LEU A 496 39.46 24.67 -27.82
C LEU A 496 40.34 23.76 -26.98
N ARG A 497 41.61 23.53 -27.37
CA ARG A 497 42.57 22.78 -26.54
C ARG A 497 42.82 23.46 -25.20
N SER A 498 43.08 24.78 -25.19
CA SER A 498 43.26 25.51 -23.93
C SER A 498 41.99 25.52 -23.07
N ALA A 499 40.80 25.55 -23.67
CA ALA A 499 39.54 25.41 -22.95
C ALA A 499 39.35 24.00 -22.36
N VAL A 500 39.74 22.94 -23.08
CA VAL A 500 39.72 21.55 -22.58
C VAL A 500 40.74 21.36 -21.46
N GLU A 501 41.98 21.84 -21.61
CA GLU A 501 42.99 21.83 -20.56
C GLU A 501 42.53 22.62 -19.33
N GLN A 502 41.91 23.79 -19.52
CA GLN A 502 41.32 24.56 -18.43
C GLN A 502 40.15 23.84 -17.76
N LEU A 503 39.32 23.09 -18.48
CA LEU A 503 38.24 22.29 -17.90
C LEU A 503 38.79 21.06 -17.15
N GLN A 504 39.85 20.43 -17.65
CA GLN A 504 40.55 19.33 -16.98
C GLN A 504 41.27 19.81 -15.71
N HIS A 505 41.92 20.97 -15.73
CA HIS A 505 42.54 21.55 -14.54
C HIS A 505 41.54 22.24 -13.59
N LYS A 506 40.35 22.64 -14.06
CA LYS A 506 39.20 23.06 -13.24
C LYS A 506 38.32 21.87 -12.82
N ALA A 507 38.81 20.63 -12.93
CA ALA A 507 38.21 19.45 -12.34
C ALA A 507 39.05 18.87 -11.16
N PRO A 508 39.38 19.66 -10.11
CA PRO A 508 39.70 19.07 -8.82
C PRO A 508 38.41 18.49 -8.25
N ASP A 509 38.05 17.25 -8.59
CA ASP A 509 37.09 16.42 -7.82
C ASP A 509 36.90 14.97 -8.30
N ALA A 510 37.89 14.36 -8.97
CA ALA A 510 37.88 12.92 -9.27
C ALA A 510 37.62 12.04 -8.03
N GLN A 511 38.03 12.50 -6.85
CA GLN A 511 37.87 11.80 -5.57
C GLN A 511 36.53 12.11 -4.86
N ILE A 512 35.97 13.33 -5.01
CA ILE A 512 34.64 13.65 -4.48
C ILE A 512 33.54 13.04 -5.35
N HIS A 513 33.68 12.98 -6.68
CA HIS A 513 32.73 12.26 -7.54
C HIS A 513 32.60 10.77 -7.18
N GLN A 514 33.70 10.11 -6.78
CA GLN A 514 33.65 8.71 -6.33
C GLN A 514 32.94 8.59 -4.97
N SER A 515 33.21 9.49 -4.02
CA SER A 515 32.51 9.56 -2.73
C SER A 515 31.01 9.80 -2.90
N ALA A 516 30.62 10.75 -3.77
CA ALA A 516 29.22 11.06 -4.09
C ALA A 516 28.52 9.87 -4.77
N LEU A 517 29.19 9.15 -5.68
CA LEU A 517 28.65 7.95 -6.31
C LEU A 517 28.44 6.81 -5.30
N GLU A 518 29.30 6.68 -4.29
CA GLU A 518 29.14 5.73 -3.19
C GLU A 518 28.07 6.14 -2.17
N ALA A 519 27.83 7.45 -1.99
CA ALA A 519 26.71 7.96 -1.21
C ALA A 519 25.38 7.65 -1.91
N VAL A 520 25.23 7.99 -3.20
CA VAL A 520 24.04 7.68 -4.02
C VAL A 520 23.80 6.16 -4.10
N ARG A 521 24.84 5.34 -4.15
CA ARG A 521 24.70 3.87 -4.07
C ARG A 521 24.16 3.40 -2.71
N ARG A 522 24.63 3.97 -1.60
CA ARG A 522 24.13 3.64 -0.25
C ARG A 522 22.69 4.10 -0.06
N GLU A 523 22.37 5.33 -0.48
CA GLU A 523 21.02 5.88 -0.46
C GLU A 523 20.06 5.03 -1.30
N LYS A 524 20.47 4.61 -2.51
CA LYS A 524 19.71 3.66 -3.33
C LYS A 524 19.46 2.34 -2.58
N TYR A 525 20.47 1.74 -1.95
CA TYR A 525 20.29 0.50 -1.19
C TYR A 525 19.36 0.68 0.01
N GLU A 526 19.41 1.82 0.71
CA GLU A 526 18.46 2.13 1.78
C GLU A 526 17.03 2.29 1.24
N VAL A 527 16.83 2.97 0.11
CA VAL A 527 15.53 3.14 -0.52
C VAL A 527 14.97 1.78 -1.00
N GLU A 528 15.80 0.93 -1.63
CA GLU A 528 15.39 -0.44 -1.97
C GLU A 528 15.03 -1.27 -0.73
N HIS A 529 15.78 -1.14 0.38
CA HIS A 529 15.47 -1.85 1.62
C HIS A 529 14.17 -1.33 2.27
N LYS A 530 13.97 -0.01 2.31
CA LYS A 530 12.72 0.64 2.78
C LYS A 530 11.53 0.19 1.92
N TYR A 531 11.68 0.14 0.60
CA TYR A 531 10.66 -0.35 -0.33
C TYR A 531 10.30 -1.82 -0.07
N ARG A 532 11.30 -2.73 0.05
CA ARG A 532 11.05 -4.15 0.35
C ARG A 532 10.35 -4.34 1.70
N LYS A 533 10.74 -3.58 2.73
CA LYS A 533 10.08 -3.63 4.05
C LYS A 533 8.63 -3.16 3.99
N LEU A 534 8.37 -2.05 3.30
CA LEU A 534 7.01 -1.53 3.12
C LEU A 534 6.13 -2.49 2.29
N HIS A 535 6.72 -3.18 1.31
CA HIS A 535 6.00 -4.15 0.48
C HIS A 535 5.62 -5.41 1.28
N ALA A 536 6.53 -5.93 2.11
CA ALA A 536 6.23 -7.03 3.02
C ALA A 536 5.20 -6.64 4.10
N GLU A 537 5.24 -5.40 4.61
CA GLU A 537 4.20 -4.88 5.51
C GLU A 537 2.83 -4.83 4.80
N ILE A 538 2.77 -4.47 3.52
CA ILE A 538 1.53 -4.51 2.72
C ILE A 538 1.03 -5.95 2.54
N GLU A 539 1.91 -6.90 2.24
CA GLU A 539 1.54 -8.34 2.16
C GLU A 539 0.97 -8.85 3.50
N GLU A 540 1.59 -8.51 4.64
CA GLU A 540 1.08 -8.84 5.98
C GLU A 540 -0.31 -8.20 6.25
N TRP A 541 -0.56 -6.97 5.78
CA TRP A 541 -1.87 -6.32 5.90
C TRP A 541 -2.94 -6.93 4.97
N GLU A 542 -2.59 -7.37 3.77
CA GLU A 542 -3.51 -8.05 2.84
C GLU A 542 -3.89 -9.45 3.34
N ASP A 543 -2.93 -10.21 3.89
CA ASP A 543 -3.19 -11.49 4.57
C ASP A 543 -4.10 -11.30 5.79
N PHE A 544 -3.85 -10.28 6.62
CA PHE A 544 -4.67 -9.99 7.79
C PHE A 544 -6.09 -9.51 7.42
N ALA A 545 -6.23 -8.68 6.39
CA ALA A 545 -7.53 -8.27 5.86
C ALA A 545 -8.33 -9.47 5.31
N THR A 546 -7.64 -10.39 4.62
CA THR A 546 -8.25 -11.62 4.10
C THR A 546 -8.72 -12.52 5.25
N GLN A 547 -7.86 -12.78 6.24
CA GLN A 547 -8.21 -13.61 7.41
C GLN A 547 -9.39 -13.04 8.21
N THR A 548 -9.40 -11.74 8.47
CA THR A 548 -10.49 -11.08 9.23
C THR A 548 -11.81 -11.03 8.46
N TYR A 549 -11.77 -10.90 7.12
CA TYR A 549 -12.95 -11.05 6.28
C TYR A 549 -13.50 -12.47 6.31
N ASP A 550 -12.62 -13.47 6.29
CA ASP A 550 -12.95 -14.89 6.37
C ASP A 550 -13.57 -15.27 7.74
N GLU A 551 -13.09 -14.68 8.83
CA GLU A 551 -13.71 -14.78 10.17
C GLU A 551 -15.08 -14.09 10.22
N TYR A 552 -15.22 -12.91 9.61
CA TYR A 552 -16.51 -12.23 9.50
C TYR A 552 -17.54 -13.08 8.72
N LEU A 553 -17.14 -13.73 7.62
CA LEU A 553 -18.03 -14.65 6.87
C LEU A 553 -18.46 -15.85 7.70
N LYS A 554 -17.56 -16.43 8.51
CA LYS A 554 -17.87 -17.53 9.44
C LYS A 554 -18.85 -17.07 10.53
N LEU A 555 -18.64 -15.90 11.12
CA LEU A 555 -19.56 -15.30 12.11
C LEU A 555 -20.92 -14.97 11.50
N LEU A 556 -20.98 -14.46 10.27
CA LEU A 556 -22.22 -14.18 9.55
C LEU A 556 -23.01 -15.46 9.24
N LEU A 557 -22.34 -16.58 8.97
CA LEU A 557 -22.98 -17.89 8.81
C LEU A 557 -23.55 -18.41 10.14
N ILE A 558 -22.80 -18.27 11.25
CA ILE A 558 -23.26 -18.63 12.60
C ILE A 558 -24.46 -17.77 13.02
N ALA A 559 -24.46 -16.46 12.72
CA ALA A 559 -25.59 -15.58 13.00
C ALA A 559 -26.86 -16.05 12.26
N LYS A 560 -26.77 -16.33 10.95
CA LYS A 560 -27.89 -16.87 10.17
C LYS A 560 -28.39 -18.22 10.70
N GLN A 561 -27.49 -19.08 11.20
CA GLN A 561 -27.90 -20.31 11.88
C GLN A 561 -28.65 -19.98 13.18
N SER A 562 -28.13 -19.07 14.01
CA SER A 562 -28.82 -18.61 15.23
C SER A 562 -30.22 -18.06 14.96
N ASP A 563 -30.42 -17.31 13.87
CA ASP A 563 -31.74 -16.81 13.47
C ASP A 563 -32.71 -17.96 13.15
N THR A 564 -32.26 -18.99 12.41
CA THR A 564 -33.09 -20.17 12.11
C THR A 564 -33.41 -21.03 13.34
N TRP A 565 -32.50 -21.10 14.32
CA TRP A 565 -32.75 -21.80 15.58
C TRP A 565 -33.72 -21.00 16.47
N TYR A 566 -33.62 -19.67 16.45
CA TYR A 566 -34.54 -18.79 17.17
C TYR A 566 -35.96 -18.82 16.58
N SER A 567 -36.11 -18.88 15.25
CA SER A 567 -37.43 -19.04 14.62
C SER A 567 -38.04 -20.41 14.90
N ALA A 568 -37.26 -21.50 14.86
CA ALA A 568 -37.73 -22.83 15.24
C ALA A 568 -38.13 -22.93 16.73
N TYR A 569 -37.40 -22.24 17.62
CA TYR A 569 -37.77 -22.11 19.03
C TYR A 569 -39.09 -21.34 19.22
N LEU A 570 -39.30 -20.25 18.47
CA LEU A 570 -40.55 -19.49 18.45
C LEU A 570 -41.74 -20.35 17.97
N GLU A 571 -41.56 -21.14 16.91
CA GLU A 571 -42.58 -22.08 16.41
C GLU A 571 -42.91 -23.15 17.45
N MET A 572 -41.90 -23.74 18.11
CA MET A 572 -42.12 -24.65 19.24
C MET A 572 -42.83 -23.99 20.42
N ALA A 573 -42.50 -22.74 20.75
CA ALA A 573 -43.14 -22.00 21.83
C ALA A 573 -44.63 -21.71 21.51
N GLN A 574 -44.94 -21.31 20.29
CA GLN A 574 -46.33 -21.16 19.80
C GLN A 574 -47.09 -22.48 19.86
N LYS A 575 -46.49 -23.56 19.36
CA LYS A 575 -47.10 -24.90 19.38
C LYS A 575 -47.33 -25.45 20.79
N ASN A 576 -46.41 -25.17 21.73
CA ASN A 576 -46.60 -25.51 23.14
C ASN A 576 -47.70 -24.68 23.79
N GLN A 577 -47.87 -23.41 23.41
CA GLN A 577 -49.00 -22.59 23.85
C GLN A 577 -50.32 -23.12 23.27
N GLU A 578 -50.40 -23.41 21.97
CA GLU A 578 -51.58 -24.06 21.37
C GLU A 578 -51.96 -25.38 22.05
N LEU A 579 -50.98 -26.22 22.40
CA LEU A 579 -51.23 -27.49 23.10
C LEU A 579 -51.73 -27.26 24.53
N LYS A 580 -51.24 -26.22 25.20
CA LYS A 580 -51.70 -25.81 26.53
C LYS A 580 -53.13 -25.24 26.48
N ASP A 581 -53.43 -24.42 25.48
CA ASP A 581 -54.77 -23.87 25.26
C ASP A 581 -55.76 -24.99 24.93
N LYS A 582 -55.39 -25.94 24.06
CA LYS A 582 -56.19 -27.13 23.75
C LYS A 582 -56.39 -28.07 24.95
N LEU A 583 -55.44 -28.15 25.88
CA LEU A 583 -55.63 -28.87 27.15
C LEU A 583 -56.62 -28.14 28.04
N GLN A 584 -56.49 -26.82 28.18
CA GLN A 584 -57.35 -25.98 29.02
C GLN A 584 -58.80 -25.92 28.48
N ASP A 585 -58.98 -25.87 27.16
CA ASP A 585 -60.31 -26.00 26.52
C ASP A 585 -60.86 -27.43 26.69
N GLY A 586 -60.00 -28.46 26.53
CA GLY A 586 -60.38 -29.87 26.72
C GLY A 586 -60.85 -30.22 28.13
N GLU A 587 -60.34 -29.53 29.16
CA GLU A 587 -60.84 -29.65 30.53
C GLU A 587 -62.30 -29.15 30.66
N THR A 588 -62.78 -28.28 29.76
CA THR A 588 -64.16 -27.72 29.82
C THR A 588 -65.25 -28.60 29.19
N GLU A 589 -64.91 -29.59 28.36
CA GLU A 589 -65.91 -30.50 27.74
C GLU A 589 -66.12 -31.82 28.51
N THR A 590 -65.40 -32.07 29.62
CA THR A 590 -65.56 -33.31 30.42
C THR A 590 -66.80 -33.30 31.34
N ASN A 591 -67.98 -33.27 30.72
CA ASN A 591 -69.27 -33.43 31.39
C ASN A 591 -69.41 -34.82 32.05
N GLY A 592 -69.03 -34.91 33.32
CA GLY A 592 -69.62 -35.82 34.30
C GLY A 592 -69.35 -37.33 34.14
N SER A 593 -68.22 -37.80 34.67
CA SER A 593 -68.27 -38.90 35.65
C SER A 593 -66.94 -39.05 36.41
N GLY A 594 -67.00 -38.96 37.74
CA GLY A 594 -65.85 -39.25 38.59
C GLY A 594 -65.57 -40.76 38.63
N ARG A 595 -64.47 -41.19 38.02
CA ARG A 595 -63.94 -42.55 38.17
C ARG A 595 -62.46 -42.46 38.46
N ALA A 596 -62.02 -43.00 39.60
CA ALA A 596 -60.63 -42.93 40.01
C ALA A 596 -59.73 -43.61 38.96
N VAL A 597 -58.69 -42.90 38.51
CA VAL A 597 -57.66 -43.44 37.63
C VAL A 597 -56.94 -44.55 38.38
N GLY A 598 -56.92 -45.75 37.78
CA GLY A 598 -56.27 -46.91 38.37
C GLY A 598 -54.75 -46.82 38.26
N ASP A 599 -54.06 -47.47 39.21
CA ASP A 599 -52.59 -47.52 39.32
C ASP A 599 -51.90 -47.96 38.01
N SER A 600 -52.62 -48.71 37.16
CA SER A 600 -52.17 -49.14 35.83
C SER A 600 -51.85 -48.00 34.86
N ASP A 601 -52.56 -46.87 34.89
CA ASP A 601 -52.25 -45.74 33.99
C ASP A 601 -50.97 -45.02 34.41
N VAL A 602 -50.71 -44.93 35.72
CA VAL A 602 -49.45 -44.37 36.24
C VAL A 602 -48.28 -45.26 35.85
N VAL A 603 -48.43 -46.58 35.93
CA VAL A 603 -47.42 -47.54 35.43
C VAL A 603 -47.22 -47.42 33.92
N TYR A 604 -48.30 -47.39 33.12
CA TYR A 604 -48.21 -47.26 31.66
C TYR A 604 -47.47 -46.00 31.22
N TRP A 605 -47.82 -44.84 31.78
CA TRP A 605 -47.14 -43.58 31.45
C TRP A 605 -45.70 -43.54 31.99
N LYS A 606 -45.41 -44.21 33.11
CA LYS A 606 -44.05 -44.33 33.63
C LYS A 606 -43.17 -45.19 32.74
N GLU A 607 -43.58 -46.43 32.41
CA GLU A 607 -42.83 -47.32 31.51
C GLU A 607 -42.57 -46.65 30.16
N LYS A 608 -43.57 -45.93 29.63
CA LYS A 608 -43.47 -45.20 28.37
C LYS A 608 -42.56 -43.96 28.44
N TYR A 609 -42.35 -43.37 29.62
CA TYR A 609 -41.34 -42.32 29.84
C TYR A 609 -39.95 -42.91 30.01
N GLU A 610 -39.79 -43.97 30.80
CA GLU A 610 -38.49 -44.65 31.00
C GLU A 610 -37.97 -45.19 29.65
N ALA A 611 -38.83 -45.85 28.84
CA ALA A 611 -38.48 -46.31 27.49
C ALA A 611 -38.23 -45.19 26.45
N LEU A 612 -38.64 -43.94 26.73
CA LEU A 612 -38.31 -42.78 25.89
C LEU A 612 -36.98 -42.14 26.31
N VAL A 613 -36.66 -42.17 27.61
CA VAL A 613 -35.38 -41.70 28.15
C VAL A 613 -34.23 -42.63 27.72
N ASP A 614 -34.46 -43.94 27.64
CA ASP A 614 -33.49 -44.92 27.14
C ASP A 614 -33.19 -44.80 25.61
N GLN A 615 -33.79 -43.85 24.89
CA GLN A 615 -33.55 -43.58 23.46
C GLN A 615 -32.75 -42.30 23.15
N PHE A 616 -32.30 -41.54 24.17
CA PHE A 616 -31.58 -40.26 24.01
C PHE A 616 -30.27 -40.19 24.81
#